data_AF-A0A2V5JQP2-F1
#
_entry.id   AF-A0A2V5JQP2-F1
#
_cell.length_a   1.000
_cell.length_b   1.000
_cell.length_c   1.000
_cell.angle_alpha   90.00
_cell.angle_beta   90.00
_cell.angle_gamma   90.00
#
_symmetry.space_group_name_H-M   'P 1'
#
loop_
_entity.id
_entity.type
_entity.pdbx_description
1 polymer ?
#
loop_
_entity_poly.entity_id
_entity_poly.type
_entity_poly.pdbx_seq_one_letter_code
_entity_poly.pdbx_strand_id
1 'polypeptide(L)'
;MAKRGNSVIGIDLGKRAYKAVLLNKKSETRYALSSFASHEVPEEVMTADDVAQHIKQLLKDLGGYTKSCALAVSEPGSLLRIIEQPNTPPALLRNALRYNGLSMLNQDCKDFVLDVASISNGISGANGT
;
A
#
# COMPACT_ATOMS: atom_id res chain seq x y z
N MET A 1 -20.27 -12.67 8.25
CA MET A 1 -18.85 -12.41 7.88
C MET A 1 -18.59 -13.03 6.52
N ALA A 2 -18.22 -12.26 5.51
CA ALA A 2 -17.86 -12.81 4.20
C ALA A 2 -16.55 -13.61 4.34
N LYS A 3 -16.55 -14.87 3.90
CA LYS A 3 -15.37 -15.75 3.92
C LYS A 3 -14.29 -15.06 3.06
N ARG A 4 -13.20 -14.62 3.69
CA ARG A 4 -12.09 -13.95 2.99
C ARG A 4 -11.58 -14.91 1.92
N GLY A 5 -11.72 -14.52 0.65
CA GLY A 5 -11.29 -15.37 -0.46
C GLY A 5 -9.82 -15.73 -0.34
N ASN A 6 -9.43 -16.92 -0.78
CA ASN A 6 -8.03 -17.36 -0.76
C ASN A 6 -7.17 -16.67 -1.82
N SER A 7 -7.71 -15.72 -2.59
CA SER A 7 -7.02 -15.04 -3.67
C SER A 7 -6.98 -13.54 -3.45
N VAL A 8 -5.83 -12.92 -3.70
CA VAL A 8 -5.61 -11.47 -3.60
C VAL A 8 -4.88 -10.97 -4.83
N ILE A 9 -5.23 -9.76 -5.27
CA ILE A 9 -4.52 -9.07 -6.35
C ILE A 9 -3.56 -8.04 -5.73
N GLY A 10 -2.31 -8.01 -6.18
CA GLY A 10 -1.40 -6.89 -5.93
C GLY A 10 -1.24 -6.08 -7.20
N ILE A 11 -1.35 -4.74 -7.12
CA ILE A 11 -1.21 -3.82 -8.25
C ILE A 11 -0.15 -2.77 -7.90
N ASP A 12 0.81 -2.58 -8.79
CA ASP A 12 1.84 -1.54 -8.73
C ASP A 12 1.65 -0.57 -9.89
N LEU A 13 1.22 0.67 -9.58
CA LEU A 13 1.09 1.76 -10.53
C LEU A 13 2.41 2.55 -10.59
N GLY A 14 3.40 1.96 -11.24
CA GLY A 14 4.68 2.60 -11.50
C GLY A 14 4.60 3.64 -12.61
N LYS A 15 5.64 4.49 -12.71
CA LYS A 15 5.71 5.55 -13.75
C LYS A 15 5.95 5.04 -15.17
N ARG A 16 6.44 3.80 -15.32
CA ARG A 16 6.79 3.19 -16.63
C ARG A 16 5.89 2.02 -17.01
N ALA A 17 5.40 1.29 -16.01
CA ALA A 17 4.54 0.15 -16.24
C ALA A 17 3.57 -0.01 -15.06
N TYR A 18 2.33 -0.32 -15.39
CA TYR A 18 1.35 -0.85 -14.46
C TYR A 18 1.46 -2.36 -14.44
N LYS A 19 1.66 -2.91 -13.24
CA LYS A 19 1.88 -4.35 -13.04
C LYS A 19 0.85 -4.90 -12.08
N ALA A 20 0.37 -6.11 -12.34
CA ALA A 20 -0.51 -6.81 -11.42
C ALA A 20 -0.11 -8.28 -11.26
N VAL A 21 -0.29 -8.79 -10.04
CA VAL A 21 -0.10 -10.19 -9.68
C VAL A 21 -1.36 -10.73 -9.03
N LEU A 22 -1.76 -11.95 -9.38
CA LEU A 22 -2.82 -12.69 -8.70
C LEU A 22 -2.16 -13.78 -7.84
N LEU A 23 -2.31 -13.67 -6.53
CA LEU A 23 -1.77 -14.61 -5.58
C LEU A 23 -2.88 -15.45 -4.96
N ASN A 24 -2.64 -16.75 -4.84
CA ASN A 24 -3.49 -17.67 -4.09
C ASN A 24 -2.79 -18.09 -2.80
N LYS A 25 -3.40 -17.77 -1.65
CA LYS A 25 -2.97 -18.23 -0.33
C LYS A 25 -3.15 -19.75 -0.25
N LYS A 26 -2.04 -20.45 0.01
CA LYS A 26 -2.02 -21.91 0.23
C LYS A 26 -1.89 -22.26 1.71
N SER A 27 -1.24 -21.40 2.49
CA SER A 27 -1.15 -21.47 3.96
C SER A 27 -0.87 -20.06 4.51
N GLU A 28 -0.69 -19.92 5.83
CA GLU A 28 -0.35 -18.63 6.46
C GLU A 28 0.95 -18.00 5.93
N THR A 29 1.92 -18.82 5.54
CA THR A 29 3.24 -18.34 5.09
C THR A 29 3.51 -18.62 3.61
N ARG A 30 2.56 -19.24 2.90
CA ARG A 30 2.76 -19.66 1.50
C ARG A 30 1.70 -19.10 0.57
N TYR A 31 2.17 -18.43 -0.48
CA TYR A 31 1.38 -17.94 -1.60
C TYR A 31 1.85 -18.59 -2.89
N ALA A 32 0.92 -18.82 -3.82
CA ALA A 32 1.21 -19.27 -5.18
C ALA A 32 0.85 -18.16 -6.17
N LEU A 33 1.80 -17.76 -7.02
CA LEU A 33 1.54 -16.88 -8.14
C LEU A 33 0.68 -17.63 -9.16
N SER A 34 -0.49 -17.07 -9.45
CA SER A 34 -1.49 -17.70 -10.34
C SER A 34 -1.56 -17.02 -11.69
N SER A 35 -1.31 -15.71 -11.73
CA SER A 35 -1.25 -14.92 -12.95
C SER A 35 -0.46 -13.64 -12.72
N PHE A 36 0.05 -13.07 -13.80
CA PHE A 36 0.74 -11.79 -13.86
C PHE A 36 0.36 -11.07 -15.15
N ALA A 37 0.19 -9.75 -15.07
CA ALA A 37 0.00 -8.89 -16.23
C ALA A 37 0.80 -7.60 -16.07
N SER A 38 1.22 -7.02 -17.19
CA SER A 38 1.95 -5.76 -17.22
C SER A 38 1.57 -4.97 -18.47
N HIS A 39 1.28 -3.68 -18.29
CA HIS A 39 1.08 -2.74 -19.38
C HIS A 39 2.06 -1.58 -19.22
N GLU A 40 2.56 -1.05 -20.32
CA GLU A 40 3.27 0.22 -20.30
C GLU A 40 2.32 1.34 -19.86
N VAL A 41 2.87 2.30 -19.13
CA VAL A 41 2.09 3.49 -18.74
C VAL A 41 1.88 4.32 -20.01
N PRO A 42 0.63 4.69 -20.35
CA PRO A 42 0.36 5.54 -21.50
C PRO A 42 1.07 6.89 -21.35
N GLU A 43 1.53 7.44 -22.47
CA GLU A 43 2.18 8.77 -22.49
C GLU A 43 1.24 9.88 -22.01
N GLU A 44 -0.07 9.73 -22.28
CA GLU A 44 -1.11 10.65 -21.89
C GLU A 44 -2.10 9.98 -20.93
N VAL A 45 -1.88 10.14 -19.63
CA VAL A 45 -2.87 9.82 -18.59
C VAL A 45 -3.13 11.10 -17.83
N MET A 46 -4.29 11.70 -18.06
CA MET A 46 -4.60 13.03 -17.51
C MET A 46 -5.64 12.97 -16.40
N THR A 47 -6.47 11.92 -16.36
CA THR A 47 -7.60 11.83 -15.44
C THR A 47 -7.65 10.51 -14.67
N ALA A 48 -8.42 10.49 -13.58
CA ALA A 48 -8.69 9.27 -12.83
C ALA A 48 -9.48 8.23 -13.65
N ASP A 49 -10.33 8.68 -14.59
CA ASP A 49 -11.09 7.78 -15.45
C ASP A 49 -10.19 7.08 -16.46
N ASP A 50 -9.18 7.76 -17.00
CA ASP A 50 -8.15 7.15 -17.86
C ASP A 50 -7.41 6.05 -17.10
N VAL A 51 -6.91 6.37 -15.89
CA VAL A 51 -6.26 5.40 -15.00
C VAL A 51 -7.17 4.19 -14.76
N ALA A 52 -8.46 4.43 -14.49
CA ALA A 52 -9.42 3.35 -14.25
C ALA A 52 -9.62 2.46 -15.48
N GLN A 53 -9.61 3.00 -16.69
CA GLN A 53 -9.68 2.20 -17.92
C GLN A 53 -8.45 1.30 -18.08
N HIS A 54 -7.25 1.83 -17.84
CA HIS A 54 -6.01 1.04 -17.89
C HIS A 54 -5.97 -0.05 -16.83
N ILE A 55 -6.40 0.24 -15.59
CA ILE A 55 -6.52 -0.77 -14.54
C ILE A 55 -7.53 -1.85 -14.93
N LYS A 56 -8.69 -1.50 -15.52
CA LYS A 56 -9.67 -2.50 -15.99
C LYS A 56 -9.09 -3.41 -17.05
N GLN A 57 -8.33 -2.87 -18.00
CA GLN A 57 -7.67 -3.67 -19.04
C GLN A 57 -6.58 -4.57 -18.42
N LEU A 58 -5.77 -4.06 -17.50
CA LEU A 58 -4.77 -4.83 -16.76
C LEU A 58 -5.40 -5.99 -15.98
N LEU A 59 -6.53 -5.75 -15.32
CA LEU A 59 -7.27 -6.78 -14.58
C LEU A 59 -7.93 -7.81 -15.51
N LYS A 60 -8.39 -7.40 -16.69
CA LYS A 60 -8.92 -8.31 -17.71
C LYS A 60 -7.84 -9.28 -18.19
N ASP A 61 -6.62 -8.77 -18.42
CA ASP A 61 -5.49 -9.58 -18.88
C ASP A 61 -4.90 -10.45 -17.76
N LEU A 62 -4.90 -9.95 -16.52
CA LEU A 62 -4.54 -10.73 -15.33
C LEU A 62 -5.47 -11.93 -15.14
N GLY A 63 -6.76 -11.74 -15.42
CA GLY A 63 -7.80 -12.72 -15.16
C GLY A 63 -8.09 -12.92 -13.66
N GLY A 64 -9.10 -13.75 -13.37
CA GLY A 64 -9.57 -14.01 -12.02
C GLY A 64 -10.75 -13.12 -11.59
N TYR A 65 -11.39 -13.49 -10.47
CA TYR A 65 -12.66 -12.91 -10.03
C TYR A 65 -12.61 -12.29 -8.63
N THR A 66 -11.43 -12.28 -8.00
CA THR A 66 -11.29 -11.68 -6.66
C THR A 66 -11.40 -10.17 -6.75
N LYS A 67 -12.17 -9.58 -5.84
CA LYS A 67 -12.32 -8.12 -5.71
C LYS A 67 -11.38 -7.53 -4.66
N SER A 68 -10.70 -8.38 -3.89
CA SER A 68 -9.72 -7.92 -2.89
C SER A 68 -8.39 -7.62 -3.57
N CYS A 69 -7.97 -6.36 -3.50
CA CYS A 69 -6.67 -5.94 -4.01
C CYS A 69 -5.90 -5.06 -3.02
N ALA A 70 -4.59 -5.07 -3.15
CA ALA A 70 -3.69 -4.07 -2.60
C ALA A 70 -3.09 -3.28 -3.76
N LEU A 71 -3.07 -1.95 -3.63
CA LEU A 71 -2.59 -1.02 -4.65
C LEU A 71 -1.42 -0.22 -4.07
N ALA A 72 -0.35 -0.08 -4.85
CA ALA A 72 0.72 0.87 -4.59
C ALA A 72 0.79 1.88 -5.74
N VAL A 73 1.06 3.14 -5.41
CA VAL A 73 1.22 4.24 -6.38
C VAL A 73 2.53 4.95 -6.08
N SER A 74 3.31 5.27 -7.12
CA SER A 74 4.49 6.12 -6.97
C SER A 74 4.11 7.58 -7.13
N GLU A 75 3.96 8.28 -6.01
CA GLU A 75 3.61 9.70 -5.99
C GLU A 75 4.82 10.52 -5.47
N PRO A 76 5.37 11.48 -6.25
CA PRO A 76 6.58 12.22 -5.88
C PRO A 76 6.49 13.03 -4.58
N GLY A 77 5.29 13.48 -4.18
CA GLY A 77 5.03 14.17 -2.93
C GLY A 77 4.90 13.27 -1.70
N SER A 78 5.01 11.95 -1.87
CA SER A 78 4.90 10.99 -0.77
C SER A 78 6.15 11.03 0.10
N LEU A 79 5.94 11.20 1.41
CA LEU A 79 7.01 11.31 2.39
C LEU A 79 7.03 10.09 3.30
N LEU A 80 8.21 9.49 3.47
CA LEU A 80 8.49 8.46 4.47
C LEU A 80 9.60 8.95 5.38
N ARG A 81 9.35 8.96 6.70
CA ARG A 81 10.34 9.38 7.69
C ARG A 81 10.29 8.47 8.91
N ILE A 82 11.47 8.08 9.39
CA ILE A 82 11.64 7.45 10.70
C ILE A 82 11.82 8.57 11.71
N ILE A 83 11.00 8.57 12.77
CA ILE A 83 11.07 9.54 13.85
C ILE A 83 11.18 8.83 15.19
N GLU A 84 12.01 9.40 16.08
CA GLU A 84 12.05 8.98 17.47
C GLU A 84 10.84 9.56 18.19
N GLN A 85 10.11 8.72 18.92
CA GLN A 85 8.96 9.12 19.73
C GLN A 85 8.98 8.34 21.04
N PRO A 86 8.53 8.95 22.15
CA PRO A 86 8.23 8.16 23.35
C PRO A 86 7.16 7.12 23.00
N ASN A 87 6.95 6.13 23.88
CA ASN A 87 5.93 5.08 23.70
C ASN A 87 4.51 5.68 23.55
N THR A 88 4.19 6.06 22.31
CA THR A 88 3.00 6.82 21.94
C THR A 88 2.14 5.94 21.06
N PRO A 89 0.88 5.68 21.43
CA PRO A 89 -0.03 4.93 20.59
C PRO A 89 -0.14 5.56 19.18
N PRO A 90 -0.08 4.77 18.10
CA PRO A 90 -0.09 5.31 16.72
C PRO A 90 -1.27 6.23 16.42
N ALA A 91 -2.44 5.97 16.99
CA ALA A 91 -3.62 6.83 16.83
C ALA A 91 -3.42 8.24 17.42
N LEU A 92 -2.79 8.35 18.59
CA LEU A 92 -2.48 9.63 19.21
C LEU A 92 -1.39 10.38 18.44
N LEU A 93 -0.34 9.65 18.04
CA LEU A 93 0.76 10.23 17.26
C LEU A 93 0.27 10.75 15.90
N ARG A 94 -0.60 10.00 15.20
CA ARG A 94 -1.21 10.44 13.94
C ARG A 94 -1.97 11.76 14.11
N ASN A 95 -2.76 11.89 15.17
CA ASN A 95 -3.49 13.13 15.46
C ASN A 95 -2.53 14.29 15.80
N ALA A 96 -1.52 14.05 16.63
CA ALA A 96 -0.52 15.05 16.99
C ALA A 96 0.22 15.59 15.76
N LEU A 97 0.68 14.69 14.88
CA LEU A 97 1.36 15.06 13.64
C LEU A 97 0.45 15.82 12.67
N ARG A 98 -0.84 15.48 12.60
CA ARG A 98 -1.80 16.19 11.75
C ARG A 98 -1.99 17.65 12.18
N TYR A 99 -2.03 17.92 13.48
CA TYR A 99 -2.27 19.28 14.01
C TYR A 99 -0.99 20.08 14.26
N ASN A 100 0.13 19.41 14.57
CA ASN A 100 1.40 20.04 14.98
C ASN A 100 2.60 19.62 14.10
N GLY A 101 2.35 19.12 12.89
CA GLY A 101 3.41 18.66 11.98
C GLY A 101 4.51 19.69 11.74
N LEU A 102 4.18 20.98 11.64
CA LEU A 102 5.18 22.03 11.46
C LEU A 102 6.16 22.10 12.64
N SER A 103 5.66 21.98 13.86
CA SER A 103 6.50 22.00 15.07
C SER A 103 7.31 20.71 15.23
N MET A 104 6.69 19.56 14.95
CA MET A 104 7.30 18.24 15.21
C MET A 104 8.22 17.76 14.08
N LEU A 105 7.90 18.09 12.83
CA LEU A 105 8.56 17.57 11.63
C LEU A 105 9.12 18.67 10.72
N ASN A 106 8.94 19.95 11.05
CA ASN A 106 9.19 21.08 10.16
C ASN A 106 8.48 20.92 8.79
N GLN A 107 7.27 20.37 8.82
CA GLN A 107 6.48 20.05 7.63
C GLN A 107 5.00 20.31 7.93
N ASP A 108 4.32 21.09 7.08
CA ASP A 108 2.85 21.14 7.17
C ASP A 108 2.27 19.81 6.67
N CYS A 109 1.46 19.17 7.51
CA CYS A 109 0.90 17.84 7.29
C CYS A 109 -0.64 17.88 7.17
N LYS A 110 -1.28 19.05 7.19
CA LYS A 110 -2.75 19.16 7.22
C LYS A 110 -3.45 18.50 6.03
N ASP A 111 -2.84 18.64 4.85
CA ASP A 111 -3.38 18.14 3.57
C ASP A 111 -2.85 16.75 3.19
N PHE A 112 -2.00 16.14 4.03
CA PHE A 112 -1.48 14.80 3.79
C PHE A 112 -2.46 13.73 4.26
N VAL A 113 -2.52 12.62 3.52
CA VAL A 113 -3.02 11.35 4.06
C VAL A 113 -1.90 10.73 4.89
N LEU A 114 -2.07 10.72 6.20
CA LEU A 114 -1.03 10.32 7.15
C LEU A 114 -1.30 8.93 7.72
N ASP A 115 -0.24 8.12 7.77
CA ASP A 115 -0.22 6.91 8.58
C ASP A 115 1.09 6.81 9.37
N VAL A 116 1.04 6.07 10.47
CA VAL A 116 2.18 5.86 11.36
C VAL A 116 2.16 4.42 11.84
N ALA A 117 3.32 3.78 11.79
CA ALA A 117 3.54 2.46 12.34
C ALA A 117 4.78 2.46 13.22
N SER A 118 4.73 1.74 14.33
CA SER A 118 5.91 1.49 15.16
C SER A 118 6.87 0.57 14.39
N ILE A 119 8.15 0.93 14.39
CA ILE A 119 9.21 0.07 13.89
C ILE A 119 9.72 -0.70 15.09
N SER A 120 9.50 -2.02 15.14
CA SER A 120 10.13 -2.85 16.16
C SER A 120 11.62 -2.97 15.84
N ASN A 121 12.48 -2.57 16.77
CA ASN A 121 13.85 -3.07 16.78
C ASN A 121 13.72 -4.60 16.93
N GLY A 122 14.15 -5.37 15.93
CA GLY A 122 13.79 -6.78 15.74
C GLY A 122 14.25 -7.77 16.81
N ILE A 123 13.93 -7.55 18.09
CA ILE A 123 14.01 -8.54 19.16
C ILE A 123 12.67 -9.27 19.20
N SER A 124 12.39 -10.01 18.14
CA SER A 124 11.49 -11.16 18.22
C SER A 124 12.34 -12.34 18.70
N GLY A 125 12.46 -12.50 20.02
CA GLY A 125 13.22 -13.61 20.61
C GLY A 125 13.31 -13.53 22.13
N ALA A 126 12.58 -14.44 22.79
CA ALA A 126 12.67 -14.83 24.20
C ALA A 126 12.35 -13.75 25.26
N ASN A 127 11.17 -13.87 25.86
CA ASN A 127 11.06 -14.08 27.31
C ASN A 127 9.61 -14.48 27.64
N GLY A 128 9.38 -15.80 27.56
CA GLY A 128 8.40 -16.44 28.42
C GLY A 128 9.14 -16.95 29.64
N THR A 129 8.80 -16.38 30.80
CA THR A 129 8.90 -17.01 32.12
C THR A 129 7.65 -16.65 32.88
#